data_AF-A0A969ZNN7-F1
#
_entry.id   AF-A0A969ZNN7-F1
#
_cell.length_a   1.000
_cell.length_b   1.000
_cell.length_c   1.000
_cell.angle_alpha   90.00
_cell.angle_beta   90.00
_cell.angle_gamma   90.00
#
_symmetry.space_group_name_H-M   'P 1'
#
loop_
_entity.id
_entity.type
_entity.pdbx_description
1 polymer ?
#
loop_
_entity_poly.entity_id
_entity_poly.type
_entity_poly.pdbx_seq_one_letter_code
_entity_poly.pdbx_strand_id
1 'polypeptide(L)'
;MQAGFARKYAIMEELDGGFSAGSTPEAFVRLDCWDGRIQVAIHVKGLKQGPYKHMLYLIFAKDDKLVPVLAGTVNTLYNGMQSGLDIDAETLRNLNIKPDSIRFAALTAESQNKKWIPLFSSFEKNHKWDESIRQIILMKPAEEFPKAPPKELLKDDSLYLENLEPQYQPQQVWAGEGSGNSVQNINNFAVENPAIKGQSNNQPSGSEAYSNPPSAKPGIKAPVNVDQRIQRAGRDNSLFKCNIIKLEGLLSNNFEACEPFKKPSRGYSWYRVSDLAKLSNIMYMSGINVPLFANPKILVGLFKSKHILAGLYRGNNGAQYYVIGVPAKDEKDNKPFENACRWVPVTDSQVRDMGGYWLVYVSLKSGEIVV
;
A
#
# COMPACT_ATOMS: atom_id res chain seq x y z
N MET A 1 -19.24 15.38 17.18
CA MET A 1 -19.16 13.95 16.80
C MET A 1 -17.70 13.58 16.73
N GLN A 2 -17.24 12.70 17.62
CA GLN A 2 -15.86 12.23 17.65
C GLN A 2 -15.61 11.39 16.40
N ALA A 3 -14.65 11.79 15.56
CA ALA A 3 -14.33 11.06 14.34
C ALA A 3 -13.78 9.69 14.72
N GLY A 4 -14.55 8.64 14.48
CA GLY A 4 -14.16 7.27 14.80
C GLY A 4 -12.91 6.85 14.02
N PHE A 5 -12.13 5.95 14.61
CA PHE A 5 -11.03 5.30 13.90
C PHE A 5 -11.59 4.46 12.75
N ALA A 6 -11.07 4.64 11.54
CA ALA A 6 -11.43 3.87 10.37
C ALA A 6 -10.19 3.38 9.63
N ARG A 7 -10.14 2.09 9.29
CA ARG A 7 -9.04 1.50 8.52
C ARG A 7 -9.50 1.00 7.16
N LYS A 8 -8.78 1.37 6.09
CA LYS A 8 -9.03 0.91 4.70
C LYS A 8 -7.80 0.21 4.14
N TYR A 9 -8.03 -0.73 3.23
CA TYR A 9 -6.99 -1.51 2.56
C TYR A 9 -7.28 -1.58 1.06
N ALA A 10 -6.24 -1.51 0.24
CA ALA A 10 -6.36 -1.70 -1.20
C ALA A 10 -5.12 -2.38 -1.77
N ILE A 11 -5.34 -3.27 -2.74
CA ILE A 11 -4.29 -3.76 -3.65
C ILE A 11 -4.38 -2.89 -4.90
N MET A 12 -3.23 -2.40 -5.34
CA MET A 12 -3.11 -1.61 -6.55
C MET A 12 -2.78 -2.50 -7.73
N GLU A 13 -3.53 -2.28 -8.81
CA GLU A 13 -3.40 -2.98 -10.07
C GLU A 13 -2.62 -2.12 -11.07
N GLU A 14 -1.89 -2.78 -11.96
CA GLU A 14 -1.15 -2.12 -13.05
C GLU A 14 -2.13 -1.41 -13.99
N LEU A 15 -1.86 -0.13 -14.24
CA LEU A 15 -2.66 0.70 -15.13
C LEU A 15 -1.83 1.17 -16.33
N ASP A 16 -0.70 1.83 -16.09
CA ASP A 16 0.25 2.19 -17.14
C ASP A 16 1.40 1.16 -17.18
N GLY A 17 1.58 0.52 -18.35
CA GLY A 17 2.68 -0.41 -18.58
C GLY A 17 4.05 0.25 -18.73
N GLY A 18 5.11 -0.54 -18.69
CA GLY A 18 6.50 -0.09 -18.92
C GLY A 18 7.25 0.32 -17.64
N PHE A 19 6.62 0.16 -16.48
CA PHE A 19 7.17 0.44 -15.16
C PHE A 19 7.55 -0.83 -14.38
N SER A 20 7.66 -1.97 -15.06
CA SER A 20 8.00 -3.26 -14.45
C SER A 20 9.51 -3.46 -14.28
N ALA A 21 9.94 -3.96 -13.13
CA ALA A 21 11.32 -4.31 -12.79
C ALA A 21 11.51 -5.84 -12.75
N GLY A 22 11.28 -6.50 -13.89
CA GLY A 22 11.42 -7.96 -14.01
C GLY A 22 10.24 -8.78 -13.46
N SER A 23 9.26 -8.14 -12.82
CA SER A 23 7.97 -8.74 -12.44
C SER A 23 6.87 -7.70 -12.58
N THR A 24 5.61 -8.14 -12.70
CA THR A 24 4.44 -7.26 -12.72
C THR A 24 4.47 -6.36 -11.48
N PRO A 25 4.37 -5.02 -11.63
CA PRO A 25 4.35 -4.13 -10.49
C PRO A 25 3.09 -4.35 -9.66
N GLU A 26 3.26 -4.41 -8.35
CA GLU A 26 2.17 -4.56 -7.40
C GLU A 26 2.40 -3.62 -6.23
N ALA A 27 1.33 -3.02 -5.71
CA ALA A 27 1.42 -2.26 -4.47
C ALA A 27 0.24 -2.57 -3.54
N PHE A 28 0.50 -2.42 -2.26
CA PHE A 28 -0.48 -2.58 -1.20
C PHE A 28 -0.53 -1.32 -0.35
N VAL A 29 -1.72 -0.74 -0.20
CA VAL A 29 -1.95 0.49 0.55
C VAL A 29 -2.85 0.20 1.75
N ARG A 30 -2.41 0.64 2.92
CA ARG A 30 -3.20 0.70 4.16
C ARG A 30 -3.39 2.15 4.57
N LEU A 31 -4.64 2.51 4.85
CA LEU A 31 -5.02 3.82 5.39
C LEU A 31 -5.56 3.65 6.79
N ASP A 32 -4.97 4.37 7.73
CA ASP A 32 -5.46 4.49 9.10
C ASP A 32 -5.99 5.93 9.26
N CYS A 33 -7.29 6.09 9.48
CA CYS A 33 -7.96 7.40 9.57
C CYS A 33 -8.42 7.63 11.03
N TRP A 34 -8.04 8.75 11.63
CA TRP A 34 -8.50 9.14 12.98
C TRP A 34 -8.34 10.64 13.18
N ASP A 35 -9.20 11.27 13.97
CA ASP A 35 -9.13 12.70 14.32
C ASP A 35 -8.93 13.65 13.12
N GLY A 36 -9.55 13.32 11.98
CA GLY A 36 -9.42 14.08 10.75
C GLY A 36 -8.05 13.95 10.06
N ARG A 37 -7.19 13.02 10.47
CA ARG A 37 -5.89 12.72 9.87
C ARG A 37 -5.95 11.38 9.15
N ILE A 38 -5.05 11.19 8.20
CA ILE A 38 -4.85 9.92 7.50
C ILE A 38 -3.38 9.56 7.56
N GLN A 39 -3.05 8.41 8.13
CA GLN A 39 -1.73 7.82 7.99
C GLN A 39 -1.78 6.73 6.93
N VAL A 40 -0.82 6.81 6.01
CA VAL A 40 -0.67 5.91 4.89
C VAL A 40 0.56 5.04 5.10
N ALA A 41 0.36 3.75 4.91
CA ALA A 41 1.45 2.80 4.76
C ALA A 41 1.30 2.15 3.38
N ILE A 42 2.41 2.03 2.65
CA ILE A 42 2.45 1.42 1.32
C ILE A 42 3.59 0.41 1.21
N HIS A 43 3.32 -0.74 0.62
CA HIS A 43 4.34 -1.70 0.18
C HIS A 43 4.31 -1.78 -1.33
N VAL A 44 5.46 -1.65 -1.98
CA VAL A 44 5.58 -1.69 -3.45
C VAL A 44 6.58 -2.79 -3.84
N LYS A 45 6.26 -3.53 -4.89
CA LYS A 45 7.12 -4.56 -5.48
C LYS A 45 7.10 -4.45 -7.00
N GLY A 46 8.21 -4.80 -7.64
CA GLY A 46 8.28 -4.94 -9.09
C GLY A 46 8.20 -3.61 -9.86
N LEU A 47 8.30 -2.48 -9.17
CA LEU A 47 8.27 -1.15 -9.79
C LEU A 47 9.69 -0.71 -10.19
N LYS A 48 9.84 -0.30 -11.45
CA LYS A 48 11.10 0.10 -12.07
C LYS A 48 11.59 1.42 -11.49
N GLN A 49 12.91 1.49 -11.31
CA GLN A 49 13.58 2.74 -11.03
C GLN A 49 13.90 3.45 -12.34
N GLY A 50 13.72 4.75 -12.36
CA GLY A 50 14.00 5.55 -13.54
C GLY A 50 14.20 7.02 -13.20
N PRO A 51 14.28 7.89 -14.21
CA PRO A 51 14.43 9.34 -14.05
C PRO A 51 13.10 10.00 -13.63
N TYR A 52 12.33 9.33 -12.79
CA TYR A 52 11.02 9.74 -12.30
C TYR A 52 10.91 9.49 -10.80
N LYS A 53 10.14 10.33 -10.13
CA LYS A 53 9.79 10.20 -8.71
C LYS A 53 8.46 9.50 -8.59
N HIS A 54 8.37 8.54 -7.68
CA HIS A 54 7.10 7.88 -7.38
C HIS A 54 6.36 8.65 -6.31
N MET A 55 5.11 9.05 -6.59
CA MET A 55 4.29 9.84 -5.68
C MET A 55 2.96 9.13 -5.44
N LEU A 56 2.50 9.08 -4.20
CA LEU A 56 1.20 8.51 -3.85
C LEU A 56 0.16 9.61 -3.68
N TYR A 57 -0.93 9.51 -4.43
CA TYR A 57 -2.10 10.37 -4.30
C TYR A 57 -3.27 9.60 -3.72
N LEU A 58 -4.00 10.24 -2.79
CA LEU A 58 -5.32 9.81 -2.35
C LEU A 58 -6.37 10.69 -3.02
N ILE A 59 -7.43 10.09 -3.54
CA ILE A 59 -8.46 10.80 -4.30
C ILE A 59 -9.77 10.74 -3.52
N PHE A 60 -10.30 11.92 -3.22
CA PHE A 60 -11.46 12.12 -2.37
C PHE A 60 -12.67 12.51 -3.22
N ALA A 61 -13.85 12.03 -2.85
CA ALA A 61 -15.11 12.53 -3.41
C ALA A 61 -15.62 13.71 -2.58
N LYS A 62 -15.88 14.84 -3.23
CA LYS A 62 -16.43 16.06 -2.64
C LYS A 62 -17.41 16.70 -3.61
N ASP A 63 -18.67 16.83 -3.22
CA ASP A 63 -19.72 17.49 -4.02
C ASP A 63 -19.74 16.98 -5.47
N ASP A 64 -19.73 15.65 -5.63
CA ASP A 64 -19.65 14.92 -6.91
C ASP A 64 -18.38 15.17 -7.76
N LYS A 65 -17.38 15.85 -7.20
CA LYS A 65 -16.07 16.05 -7.81
C LYS A 65 -15.00 15.20 -7.12
N LEU A 66 -14.00 14.80 -7.87
CA LEU A 66 -12.82 14.13 -7.32
C LEU A 66 -11.71 15.15 -7.05
N VAL A 67 -11.13 15.06 -5.86
CA VAL A 67 -10.05 15.95 -5.40
C VAL A 67 -8.82 15.09 -5.10
N PRO A 68 -7.74 15.18 -5.89
CA PRO A 68 -6.51 14.45 -5.64
C PRO A 68 -5.68 15.20 -4.59
N VAL A 69 -5.19 14.49 -3.59
CA VAL A 69 -4.30 15.03 -2.55
C VAL A 69 -3.04 14.18 -2.50
N LEU A 70 -1.89 14.83 -2.54
CA LEU A 70 -0.61 14.17 -2.43
C LEU A 70 -0.38 13.68 -0.99
N ALA A 71 -0.22 12.36 -0.82
CA ALA A 71 0.15 11.75 0.46
C ALA A 71 1.67 11.71 0.67
N GLY A 72 2.45 11.75 -0.42
CA GLY A 72 3.91 11.94 -0.38
C GLY A 72 4.69 11.03 -1.33
N THR A 73 6.01 11.02 -1.17
CA THR A 73 6.95 10.31 -2.05
C THR A 73 7.10 8.86 -1.63
N VAL A 74 7.04 7.93 -2.59
CA VAL A 74 7.21 6.49 -2.37
C VAL A 74 8.60 6.05 -2.77
N ASN A 75 9.27 5.32 -1.86
CA ASN A 75 10.60 4.79 -2.07
C ASN A 75 10.53 3.35 -2.62
N THR A 76 10.92 3.18 -3.87
CA THR A 76 10.94 1.87 -4.55
C THR A 76 12.17 1.02 -4.23
N LEU A 77 13.15 1.54 -3.49
CA LEU A 77 14.30 0.75 -3.02
C LEU A 77 13.97 -0.08 -1.77
N TYR A 78 12.89 0.28 -1.07
CA TYR A 78 12.52 -0.37 0.18
C TYR A 78 11.56 -1.55 -0.10
N ASN A 79 12.07 -2.77 0.07
CA ASN A 79 11.30 -4.01 -0.15
C ASN A 79 10.24 -4.31 0.94
N GLY A 80 10.06 -3.41 1.92
CA GLY A 80 9.11 -3.57 3.02
C GLY A 80 7.98 -2.54 3.00
N MET A 81 7.17 -2.54 4.05
CA MET A 81 6.11 -1.55 4.22
C MET A 81 6.70 -0.17 4.54
N GLN A 82 6.65 0.76 3.59
CA GLN A 82 6.94 2.17 3.86
C GLN A 82 5.80 2.74 4.70
N SER A 83 6.13 3.24 5.88
CA SER A 83 5.21 3.94 6.78
C SER A 83 5.69 5.37 6.98
N GLY A 84 4.78 6.27 7.36
CA GLY A 84 5.11 7.68 7.63
C GLY A 84 4.73 8.65 6.51
N LEU A 85 3.94 8.20 5.54
CA LEU A 85 3.19 9.09 4.67
C LEU A 85 1.91 9.50 5.43
N ASP A 86 1.57 10.77 5.48
CA ASP A 86 0.37 11.24 6.16
C ASP A 86 -0.24 12.46 5.49
N ILE A 87 -1.55 12.61 5.69
CA ILE A 87 -2.28 13.83 5.37
C ILE A 87 -2.84 14.34 6.69
N ASP A 88 -2.36 15.50 7.11
CA ASP A 88 -2.77 16.10 8.36
C ASP A 88 -4.22 16.63 8.31
N ALA A 89 -4.77 16.90 9.49
CA ALA A 89 -6.14 17.36 9.62
C ALA A 89 -6.35 18.79 9.10
N GLU A 90 -5.29 19.59 9.04
CA GLU A 90 -5.38 20.96 8.55
C GLU A 90 -5.57 20.97 7.03
N THR A 91 -4.80 20.16 6.32
CA THR A 91 -4.90 19.94 4.88
C THR A 91 -6.30 19.46 4.49
N LEU A 92 -6.84 18.46 5.19
CA LEU A 92 -8.21 17.99 4.90
C LEU A 92 -9.28 19.06 5.20
N ARG A 93 -9.12 19.84 6.28
CA ARG A 93 -10.02 20.95 6.61
C ARG A 93 -9.97 22.06 5.57
N ASN A 94 -8.78 22.47 5.15
CA ASN A 94 -8.56 23.53 4.16
C ASN A 94 -9.18 23.17 2.80
N LEU A 95 -9.13 21.88 2.45
CA LEU A 95 -9.77 21.35 1.24
C LEU A 95 -11.27 21.04 1.44
N ASN A 96 -11.80 21.18 2.65
CA ASN A 96 -13.16 20.80 3.05
C ASN A 96 -13.52 19.37 2.60
N ILE A 97 -12.64 18.42 2.89
CA ILE A 97 -12.79 16.99 2.61
C ILE A 97 -12.72 16.18 3.91
N LYS A 98 -13.40 15.03 3.94
CA LYS A 98 -13.44 14.14 5.10
C LYS A 98 -12.59 12.88 4.85
N PRO A 99 -11.89 12.31 5.85
CA PRO A 99 -11.16 11.06 5.68
C PRO A 99 -12.01 9.91 5.10
N ASP A 100 -13.28 9.84 5.47
CA ASP A 100 -14.17 8.77 4.99
C ASP A 100 -14.48 8.88 3.49
N SER A 101 -14.32 10.06 2.90
CA SER A 101 -14.61 10.34 1.48
C SER A 101 -13.53 9.88 0.50
N ILE A 102 -12.44 9.25 0.98
CA ILE A 102 -11.42 8.64 0.12
C ILE A 102 -12.04 7.51 -0.70
N ARG A 103 -11.94 7.62 -2.03
CA ARG A 103 -12.43 6.63 -3.00
C ARG A 103 -11.30 5.83 -3.64
N PHE A 104 -10.18 6.49 -3.96
CA PHE A 104 -9.10 5.87 -4.73
C PHE A 104 -7.72 6.18 -4.17
N ALA A 105 -6.74 5.35 -4.52
CA ALA A 105 -5.33 5.63 -4.38
C ALA A 105 -4.62 5.41 -5.73
N ALA A 106 -3.75 6.34 -6.11
CA ALA A 106 -3.00 6.31 -7.35
C ALA A 106 -1.51 6.51 -7.06
N LEU A 107 -0.67 5.61 -7.58
CA LEU A 107 0.77 5.75 -7.55
C LEU A 107 1.19 6.29 -8.90
N THR A 108 1.82 7.46 -8.90
CA THR A 108 2.29 8.12 -10.12
C THR A 108 3.78 7.99 -10.27
N ALA A 109 4.26 8.00 -11.52
CA ALA A 109 5.66 8.24 -11.85
C ALA A 109 5.76 9.63 -12.47
N GLU A 110 6.50 10.53 -11.83
CA GLU A 110 6.56 11.94 -12.22
C GLU A 110 7.97 12.33 -12.67
N SER A 111 8.04 12.85 -13.90
CA SER A 111 9.20 13.53 -14.46
C SER A 111 8.82 14.97 -14.81
N GLN A 112 9.80 15.83 -15.14
CA GLN A 112 9.61 17.29 -15.25
C GLN A 112 8.39 17.70 -16.10
N ASN A 113 8.10 16.97 -17.19
CA ASN A 113 7.03 17.31 -18.12
C ASN A 113 6.01 16.18 -18.33
N LYS A 114 6.14 15.06 -17.60
CA LYS A 114 5.30 13.88 -17.82
C LYS A 114 4.95 13.23 -16.49
N LYS A 115 3.68 12.88 -16.35
CA LYS A 115 3.15 12.12 -15.24
C LYS A 115 2.45 10.88 -15.81
N TRP A 116 2.79 9.74 -15.26
CA TRP A 116 2.16 8.46 -15.54
C TRP A 116 1.53 7.93 -14.26
N ILE A 117 0.61 6.99 -14.38
CA ILE A 117 -0.05 6.31 -13.27
C ILE A 117 0.22 4.81 -13.40
N PRO A 118 1.40 4.33 -12.97
CA PRO A 118 1.72 2.90 -13.04
C PRO A 118 0.73 2.02 -12.27
N LEU A 119 0.27 2.45 -11.10
CA LEU A 119 -0.60 1.65 -10.24
C LEU A 119 -1.79 2.45 -9.75
N PHE A 120 -2.95 1.79 -9.69
CA PHE A 120 -4.20 2.38 -9.24
C PHE A 120 -5.00 1.40 -8.39
N SER A 121 -5.78 1.92 -7.44
CA SER A 121 -6.74 1.12 -6.68
C SER A 121 -7.98 1.91 -6.29
N SER A 122 -9.08 1.18 -6.13
CA SER A 122 -10.30 1.68 -5.51
C SER A 122 -10.46 1.05 -4.13
N PHE A 123 -10.87 1.87 -3.15
CA PHE A 123 -11.25 1.38 -1.83
C PHE A 123 -12.69 0.84 -1.79
N GLU A 124 -13.43 0.97 -2.90
CA GLU A 124 -14.83 0.57 -3.00
C GLU A 124 -15.08 -0.32 -4.21
N LYS A 125 -15.86 -1.40 -4.00
CA LYS A 125 -16.09 -2.44 -5.01
C LYS A 125 -16.80 -1.94 -6.27
N ASN A 126 -17.56 -0.85 -6.16
CA ASN A 126 -18.42 -0.36 -7.25
C ASN A 126 -17.72 0.69 -8.12
N HIS A 127 -16.63 1.27 -7.63
CA HIS A 127 -15.91 2.31 -8.35
C HIS A 127 -14.72 1.67 -9.05
N LYS A 128 -14.74 1.69 -10.38
CA LYS A 128 -13.65 1.23 -11.23
C LYS A 128 -12.88 2.43 -11.78
N TRP A 129 -11.69 2.16 -12.30
CA TRP A 129 -10.93 3.16 -13.05
C TRP A 129 -11.77 3.70 -14.22
N ASP A 130 -11.73 5.02 -14.39
CA ASP A 130 -12.15 5.70 -15.61
C ASP A 130 -11.11 6.76 -15.99
N GLU A 131 -11.09 7.15 -17.26
CA GLU A 131 -10.08 8.06 -17.80
C GLU A 131 -10.24 9.51 -17.31
N SER A 132 -11.41 9.87 -16.76
CA SER A 132 -11.61 11.19 -16.15
C SER A 132 -10.80 11.34 -14.87
N ILE A 133 -10.59 10.25 -14.12
CA ILE A 133 -9.71 10.22 -12.94
C ILE A 133 -8.28 10.58 -13.35
N ARG A 134 -7.81 10.12 -14.52
CA ARG A 134 -6.49 10.48 -15.04
C ARG A 134 -6.37 11.98 -15.22
N GLN A 135 -7.36 12.60 -15.86
CA GLN A 135 -7.33 14.03 -16.15
C GLN A 135 -7.22 14.85 -14.86
N ILE A 136 -7.89 14.42 -13.80
CA ILE A 136 -7.86 15.10 -12.50
C ILE A 136 -6.47 15.01 -11.83
N ILE A 137 -5.74 13.90 -12.01
CA ILE A 137 -4.39 13.72 -11.48
C ILE A 137 -3.33 14.43 -12.35
N LEU A 138 -3.56 14.48 -13.67
CA LEU A 138 -2.63 15.06 -14.66
C LEU A 138 -2.78 16.57 -14.80
N MET A 139 -3.97 17.13 -14.59
CA MET A 139 -4.20 18.56 -14.63
C MET A 139 -3.45 19.22 -13.45
N LYS A 140 -2.52 20.13 -13.79
CA LYS A 140 -2.02 21.13 -12.83
C LYS A 140 -3.24 21.92 -12.30
N PRO A 141 -3.23 22.41 -11.05
CA PRO A 141 -4.25 23.33 -10.59
C PRO A 141 -4.25 24.55 -11.51
N ALA A 142 -5.20 24.60 -12.44
CA ALA A 142 -5.54 25.79 -13.18
C ALA A 142 -6.38 26.64 -12.23
N GLU A 143 -5.69 27.42 -11.41
CA GLU A 143 -6.11 28.70 -10.81
C GLU A 143 -4.99 29.13 -9.85
N GLU A 144 -3.93 29.72 -10.42
CA GLU A 144 -3.28 30.80 -9.69
C GLU A 144 -4.37 31.85 -9.45
N PHE A 145 -4.76 32.04 -8.20
CA PHE A 145 -5.58 33.17 -7.78
C PHE A 145 -5.06 34.43 -8.49
N PRO A 146 -5.93 35.27 -9.07
CA PRO A 146 -5.47 36.52 -9.66
C PRO A 146 -4.71 37.27 -8.57
N LYS A 147 -3.40 37.45 -8.79
CA LYS A 147 -2.58 38.36 -7.99
C LYS A 147 -3.34 39.68 -7.95
N ALA A 148 -3.74 40.09 -6.74
CA ALA A 148 -4.34 41.39 -6.54
C ALA A 148 -3.47 42.44 -7.25
N PRO A 149 -4.06 43.33 -8.06
CA PRO A 149 -3.27 44.35 -8.73
C PRO A 149 -2.59 45.24 -7.66
N PRO A 150 -1.37 45.74 -7.93
CA PRO A 150 -0.74 46.72 -7.05
C PRO A 150 -1.68 47.90 -6.87
N LYS A 151 -1.90 48.32 -5.62
CA LYS A 151 -2.58 49.58 -5.32
C LYS A 151 -1.69 50.73 -5.78
N GLU A 152 -1.85 51.17 -7.02
CA GLU A 152 -1.43 52.50 -7.44
C GLU A 152 -2.51 53.51 -7.05
N LEU A 153 -2.09 54.46 -6.22
CA LEU A 153 -2.84 55.63 -5.83
C LEU A 153 -3.11 56.48 -7.06
N LEU A 154 -4.39 56.69 -7.34
CA LEU A 154 -4.91 57.74 -8.21
C LEU A 154 -4.29 59.10 -7.85
N LYS A 155 -3.68 59.75 -8.84
CA LYS A 155 -3.80 61.19 -9.00
C LYS A 155 -4.27 61.49 -10.41
N ASP A 156 -5.38 62.22 -10.39
CA ASP A 156 -6.12 62.85 -11.47
C ASP A 156 -5.23 63.82 -12.28
N ASP A 157 -5.42 63.86 -13.59
CA ASP A 157 -5.70 65.10 -14.35
C ASP A 157 -5.69 64.87 -15.88
N SER A 158 -6.92 64.83 -16.44
CA SER A 158 -7.38 65.57 -17.63
C SER A 158 -6.80 65.35 -19.05
N LEU A 159 -7.75 65.14 -20.01
CA LEU A 159 -7.79 65.53 -21.45
C LEU A 159 -6.80 64.81 -22.40
N TYR A 160 -7.18 64.14 -23.50
CA TYR A 160 -7.95 64.59 -24.68
C TYR A 160 -8.59 63.42 -25.47
N LEU A 161 -9.66 63.75 -26.23
CA LEU A 161 -10.11 63.23 -27.54
C LEU A 161 -8.95 62.68 -28.43
N GLU A 162 -9.05 61.70 -29.36
CA GLU A 162 -10.04 61.40 -30.39
C GLU A 162 -9.61 60.13 -31.20
N ASN A 163 -10.59 59.38 -31.73
CA ASN A 163 -10.64 58.54 -32.95
C ASN A 163 -9.36 57.94 -33.60
N LEU A 164 -9.40 56.62 -33.88
CA LEU A 164 -9.41 55.99 -35.24
C LEU A 164 -8.86 54.54 -35.21
N GLU A 165 -9.72 53.57 -35.52
CA GLU A 165 -9.31 52.37 -36.26
C GLU A 165 -8.90 52.77 -37.69
N PRO A 166 -8.04 51.99 -38.36
CA PRO A 166 -8.63 51.09 -39.35
C PRO A 166 -7.98 49.70 -39.46
N GLN A 167 -8.82 48.76 -39.88
CA GLN A 167 -8.50 47.45 -40.44
C GLN A 167 -7.47 47.52 -41.57
N TYR A 168 -6.64 46.47 -41.69
CA TYR A 168 -6.16 45.98 -42.99
C TYR A 168 -5.71 44.51 -42.91
N GLN A 169 -6.40 43.63 -43.64
CA GLN A 169 -5.84 42.43 -44.30
C GLN A 169 -5.85 42.72 -45.81
N PRO A 170 -4.96 42.10 -46.61
CA PRO A 170 -5.51 41.09 -47.53
C PRO A 170 -4.57 39.91 -47.90
N GLN A 171 -5.26 38.78 -48.21
CA GLN A 171 -5.06 37.78 -49.29
C GLN A 171 -3.71 37.05 -49.45
N GLN A 172 -3.65 35.72 -49.28
CA GLN A 172 -3.97 34.65 -50.26
C GLN A 172 -3.19 34.72 -51.58
N VAL A 173 -2.36 33.71 -51.87
CA VAL A 173 -2.28 33.00 -53.18
C VAL A 173 -1.79 31.55 -53.00
N TRP A 174 -2.53 30.62 -53.64
CA TRP A 174 -2.26 29.31 -54.26
C TRP A 174 -0.80 28.81 -54.45
N ALA A 175 -0.48 27.56 -54.77
CA ALA A 175 -1.11 26.23 -54.92
C ALA A 175 0.06 25.26 -55.22
N GLY A 176 -0.15 23.94 -55.17
CA GLY A 176 0.77 23.01 -55.84
C GLY A 176 0.77 21.60 -55.27
N GLU A 177 -0.07 20.74 -55.86
CA GLU A 177 0.04 19.28 -55.80
C GLU A 177 1.34 18.78 -56.45
N GLY A 178 1.82 17.61 -56.03
CA GLY A 178 2.95 16.95 -56.66
C GLY A 178 3.25 15.57 -56.06
N SER A 179 2.53 14.56 -56.56
CA SER A 179 2.80 13.13 -56.43
C SER A 179 4.23 12.72 -56.83
N GLY A 180 4.79 11.67 -56.20
CA GLY A 180 5.99 11.02 -56.73
C GLY A 180 6.55 9.89 -55.85
N ASN A 181 6.52 8.68 -56.40
CA ASN A 181 6.82 7.38 -55.78
C ASN A 181 8.29 7.08 -55.43
N SER A 182 8.42 6.10 -54.52
CA SER A 182 9.37 4.97 -54.49
C SER A 182 10.88 5.23 -54.33
N VAL A 183 11.53 4.46 -53.44
CA VAL A 183 12.24 3.20 -53.77
C VAL A 183 12.83 2.62 -52.48
N GLN A 184 12.54 1.34 -52.24
CA GLN A 184 13.23 0.49 -51.27
C GLN A 184 14.64 0.20 -51.77
N ASN A 185 15.65 0.22 -50.88
CA ASN A 185 16.86 -0.53 -51.16
C ASN A 185 17.46 -1.20 -49.91
N ILE A 186 17.85 -2.43 -50.17
CA ILE A 186 18.32 -3.49 -49.29
C ILE A 186 19.81 -3.28 -49.05
N ASN A 187 20.34 -3.67 -47.87
CA ASN A 187 21.55 -4.48 -47.80
C ASN A 187 21.75 -5.12 -46.41
N ASN A 188 21.65 -6.45 -46.44
CA ASN A 188 22.19 -7.39 -45.47
C ASN A 188 23.71 -7.29 -45.40
N PHE A 189 24.28 -7.49 -44.21
CA PHE A 189 25.53 -8.25 -44.05
C PHE A 189 25.46 -9.06 -42.74
N ALA A 190 25.39 -10.38 -42.90
CA ALA A 190 25.73 -11.36 -41.89
C ALA A 190 27.25 -11.60 -41.91
N VAL A 191 27.82 -12.11 -40.81
CA VAL A 191 28.66 -13.33 -40.73
C VAL A 191 29.38 -13.40 -39.36
N GLU A 192 29.02 -14.47 -38.63
CA GLU A 192 29.82 -15.42 -37.84
C GLU A 192 30.77 -15.02 -36.67
N ASN A 193 30.42 -15.60 -35.51
CA ASN A 193 31.19 -16.23 -34.42
C ASN A 193 32.58 -16.83 -34.78
N PRO A 194 33.52 -17.10 -33.82
CA PRO A 194 33.25 -17.96 -32.64
C PRO A 194 34.05 -17.77 -31.31
N ALA A 195 33.51 -18.48 -30.31
CA ALA A 195 33.97 -18.99 -29.01
C ALA A 195 35.45 -18.91 -28.57
N ILE A 196 35.66 -18.64 -27.27
CA ILE A 196 36.81 -19.11 -26.46
C ILE A 196 36.33 -19.57 -25.06
N LYS A 197 36.81 -20.76 -24.65
CA LYS A 197 36.70 -21.40 -23.33
C LYS A 197 37.71 -20.84 -22.33
N GLY A 198 37.40 -20.90 -21.03
CA GLY A 198 38.41 -20.80 -19.96
C GLY A 198 37.87 -21.23 -18.59
N GLN A 199 38.25 -22.42 -18.14
CA GLN A 199 38.07 -22.93 -16.77
C GLN A 199 39.18 -22.38 -15.86
N SER A 200 38.90 -22.18 -14.56
CA SER A 200 39.84 -22.55 -13.50
C SER A 200 39.12 -22.86 -12.18
N ASN A 201 39.47 -24.02 -11.63
CA ASN A 201 39.22 -24.47 -10.26
C ASN A 201 40.15 -23.73 -9.29
N ASN A 202 39.74 -23.55 -8.03
CA ASN A 202 40.38 -24.19 -6.87
C ASN A 202 39.82 -23.66 -5.53
N GLN A 203 39.17 -24.57 -4.80
CA GLN A 203 39.23 -24.67 -3.33
C GLN A 203 40.59 -25.31 -2.96
N PRO A 204 41.14 -25.16 -1.74
CA PRO A 204 40.63 -25.99 -0.63
C PRO A 204 40.71 -25.40 0.80
N SER A 205 39.83 -25.99 1.60
CA SER A 205 39.77 -26.32 3.04
C SER A 205 40.98 -26.19 3.99
N GLY A 206 40.64 -25.96 5.27
CA GLY A 206 41.33 -26.45 6.49
C GLY A 206 40.86 -25.66 7.72
N SER A 207 39.91 -26.09 8.58
CA SER A 207 39.87 -27.20 9.56
C SER A 207 40.74 -26.96 10.82
N GLU A 208 40.02 -26.78 11.95
CA GLU A 208 40.35 -27.26 13.32
C GLU A 208 41.57 -26.61 14.03
N ALA A 209 41.68 -26.43 15.35
CA ALA A 209 41.10 -27.14 16.48
C ALA A 209 41.43 -26.39 17.82
N TYR A 210 40.63 -26.64 18.86
CA TYR A 210 40.89 -26.64 20.33
C TYR A 210 41.82 -25.55 20.95
N SER A 211 41.46 -24.85 22.03
CA SER A 211 41.43 -25.42 23.40
C SER A 211 40.95 -24.40 24.45
N ASN A 212 40.46 -24.94 25.56
CA ASN A 212 39.77 -24.37 26.72
C ASN A 212 40.46 -23.25 27.55
N PRO A 213 39.68 -22.59 28.46
CA PRO A 213 40.06 -21.38 29.22
C PRO A 213 40.57 -21.67 30.65
N PRO A 214 41.00 -20.62 31.39
CA PRO A 214 40.82 -20.62 32.84
C PRO A 214 40.22 -19.31 33.41
N SER A 215 39.12 -19.50 34.17
CA SER A 215 38.96 -19.12 35.58
C SER A 215 39.18 -17.67 36.09
N ALA A 216 38.04 -17.06 36.46
CA ALA A 216 37.69 -16.52 37.80
C ALA A 216 38.25 -15.18 38.38
N LYS A 217 37.33 -14.19 38.41
CA LYS A 217 36.96 -13.23 39.50
C LYS A 217 37.91 -12.03 39.82
N PRO A 218 37.53 -11.05 40.69
CA PRO A 218 36.51 -10.00 40.51
C PRO A 218 36.95 -8.57 40.96
N GLY A 219 36.24 -7.52 40.52
CA GLY A 219 36.26 -6.15 41.10
C GLY A 219 37.37 -5.23 40.56
N ILE A 220 37.07 -4.04 40.03
CA ILE A 220 37.00 -2.75 40.76
C ILE A 220 36.27 -1.71 39.88
N LYS A 221 35.54 -0.79 40.52
CA LYS A 221 34.67 0.27 39.94
C LYS A 221 35.48 1.49 39.41
N ALA A 222 35.10 2.03 38.24
CA ALA A 222 34.59 3.41 37.96
C ALA A 222 35.53 4.21 37.03
N PRO A 223 35.15 5.35 36.38
CA PRO A 223 33.84 5.97 36.14
C PRO A 223 33.56 6.40 34.65
N VAL A 224 32.29 6.73 34.37
CA VAL A 224 31.76 7.78 33.46
C VAL A 224 32.23 7.86 31.99
N ASN A 225 31.31 7.62 31.05
CA ASN A 225 31.00 8.66 30.04
C ASN A 225 29.52 8.61 29.60
N VAL A 226 28.96 9.81 29.48
CA VAL A 226 27.56 10.16 29.24
C VAL A 226 27.35 10.36 27.73
N ASP A 227 26.11 10.22 27.27
CA ASP A 227 25.58 10.42 25.90
C ASP A 227 25.83 9.25 24.91
N GLN A 228 24.84 8.63 24.27
CA GLN A 228 23.62 9.20 23.69
C GLN A 228 22.38 8.33 23.93
N ARG A 229 21.39 9.03 24.48
CA ARG A 229 20.02 8.64 24.75
C ARG A 229 19.19 8.76 23.47
N ILE A 230 19.20 7.76 22.59
CA ILE A 230 18.07 7.56 21.67
C ILE A 230 17.02 6.82 22.48
N GLN A 231 16.06 7.60 22.98
CA GLN A 231 14.87 7.15 23.68
C GLN A 231 14.14 6.14 22.79
N ARG A 232 14.41 4.85 23.04
CA ARG A 232 13.46 3.78 22.74
C ARG A 232 12.22 4.16 23.53
N ALA A 233 11.22 4.67 22.83
CA ALA A 233 9.88 4.82 23.36
C ALA A 233 9.46 3.43 23.88
N GLY A 234 9.60 3.24 25.19
CA GLY A 234 8.96 2.18 25.91
C GLY A 234 7.48 2.34 25.62
N ARG A 235 6.93 1.46 24.78
CA ARG A 235 5.51 1.24 24.79
C ARG A 235 5.19 0.71 26.17
N ASP A 236 4.48 1.51 26.94
CA ASP A 236 3.76 1.08 28.11
C ASP A 236 2.92 -0.15 27.74
N ASN A 237 3.45 -1.32 28.09
CA ASN A 237 2.91 -2.63 27.69
C ASN A 237 1.82 -3.10 28.68
N SER A 238 1.07 -2.18 29.29
CA SER A 238 0.25 -2.47 30.47
C SER A 238 -1.26 -2.21 30.34
N LEU A 239 -1.83 -1.86 29.18
CA LEU A 239 -3.23 -1.38 29.16
C LEU A 239 -4.15 -1.80 27.99
N PHE A 240 -3.89 -2.90 27.28
CA PHE A 240 -4.89 -3.51 26.38
C PHE A 240 -5.16 -4.96 26.76
N LYS A 241 -5.89 -5.16 27.87
CA LYS A 241 -6.51 -6.47 28.14
C LYS A 241 -7.60 -6.69 27.09
N CYS A 242 -7.30 -7.49 26.07
CA CYS A 242 -8.27 -7.84 25.04
C CYS A 242 -9.53 -8.44 25.70
N ASN A 243 -10.70 -7.87 25.39
CA ASN A 243 -11.96 -8.42 25.86
C ASN A 243 -12.48 -9.44 24.84
N ILE A 244 -12.15 -10.71 25.05
CA ILE A 244 -12.54 -11.81 24.15
C ILE A 244 -14.07 -11.96 24.02
N ILE A 245 -14.83 -11.68 25.08
CA ILE A 245 -16.29 -11.78 25.06
C ILE A 245 -16.86 -10.69 24.14
N LYS A 246 -16.34 -9.47 24.25
CA LYS A 246 -16.69 -8.37 23.35
C LYS A 246 -16.32 -8.69 21.90
N LEU A 247 -15.12 -9.24 21.69
CA LEU A 247 -14.66 -9.63 20.35
C LEU A 247 -15.56 -10.69 19.73
N GLU A 248 -15.90 -11.74 20.47
CA GLU A 248 -16.79 -12.79 20.01
C GLU A 248 -18.20 -12.27 19.70
N GLY A 249 -18.75 -11.43 20.58
CA GLY A 249 -20.03 -10.77 20.34
C GLY A 249 -20.02 -9.90 19.07
N LEU A 250 -18.94 -9.15 18.84
CA LEU A 250 -18.79 -8.36 17.62
C LEU A 250 -18.62 -9.24 16.38
N LEU A 251 -17.88 -10.34 16.45
CA LEU A 251 -17.70 -11.25 15.31
C LEU A 251 -19.01 -11.95 14.94
N SER A 252 -19.69 -12.55 15.91
CA SER A 252 -20.96 -13.25 15.70
C SER A 252 -22.08 -12.36 15.18
N ASN A 253 -22.12 -11.09 15.58
CA ASN A 253 -23.10 -10.13 15.08
C ASN A 253 -22.80 -9.61 13.67
N ASN A 254 -21.56 -9.75 13.18
CA ASN A 254 -21.11 -9.09 11.95
C ASN A 254 -20.70 -10.05 10.83
N PHE A 255 -20.49 -11.34 11.13
CA PHE A 255 -19.98 -12.35 10.22
C PHE A 255 -20.68 -13.70 10.43
N GLU A 256 -20.75 -14.49 9.37
CA GLU A 256 -21.38 -15.80 9.36
C GLU A 256 -20.53 -16.82 10.14
N ALA A 257 -21.12 -17.49 11.13
CA ALA A 257 -20.46 -18.61 11.80
C ALA A 257 -20.34 -19.80 10.85
N CYS A 258 -19.20 -20.50 10.87
CA CYS A 258 -18.96 -21.61 9.96
C CYS A 258 -18.18 -22.74 10.64
N GLU A 259 -18.20 -23.94 10.04
CA GLU A 259 -17.37 -25.07 10.45
C GLU A 259 -16.44 -25.48 9.30
N PRO A 260 -15.28 -24.79 9.15
CA PRO A 260 -14.44 -24.95 7.96
C PRO A 260 -13.69 -26.30 7.92
N PHE A 261 -13.71 -27.08 9.00
CA PHE A 261 -12.94 -28.32 9.13
C PHE A 261 -13.87 -29.47 9.55
N LYS A 262 -13.72 -30.64 8.90
CA LYS A 262 -14.55 -31.85 9.16
C LYS A 262 -14.54 -32.33 10.61
N LYS A 263 -13.45 -32.06 11.33
CA LYS A 263 -13.33 -32.37 12.76
C LYS A 263 -13.42 -31.07 13.55
N PRO A 264 -14.56 -30.77 14.20
CA PRO A 264 -14.66 -29.62 15.07
C PRO A 264 -13.69 -29.81 16.24
N SER A 265 -12.62 -29.02 16.25
CA SER A 265 -11.69 -28.98 17.37
C SER A 265 -12.37 -28.26 18.54
N ARG A 266 -12.44 -28.91 19.70
CA ARG A 266 -13.02 -28.30 20.91
C ARG A 266 -12.31 -26.98 21.21
N GLY A 267 -13.10 -25.96 21.54
CA GLY A 267 -12.60 -24.63 21.89
C GLY A 267 -12.38 -23.67 20.73
N TYR A 268 -12.71 -24.06 19.48
CA TYR A 268 -12.70 -23.14 18.35
C TYR A 268 -14.09 -22.60 18.02
N SER A 269 -14.15 -21.32 17.70
CA SER A 269 -15.29 -20.67 17.05
C SER A 269 -14.80 -20.00 15.77
N TRP A 270 -15.41 -20.30 14.63
CA TRP A 270 -14.97 -19.79 13.32
C TRP A 270 -16.04 -18.93 12.67
N TYR A 271 -15.59 -17.85 12.04
CA TYR A 271 -16.41 -16.90 11.33
C TYR A 271 -15.85 -16.63 9.93
N ARG A 272 -16.72 -16.62 8.94
CA ARG A 272 -16.38 -16.30 7.55
C ARG A 272 -16.37 -14.80 7.35
N VAL A 273 -15.21 -14.25 7.02
CA VAL A 273 -15.00 -12.80 6.89
C VAL A 273 -14.78 -12.42 5.44
N SER A 274 -15.69 -11.64 4.88
CA SER A 274 -15.61 -11.09 3.51
C SER A 274 -15.14 -9.63 3.45
N ASP A 275 -14.97 -8.99 4.60
CA ASP A 275 -14.59 -7.58 4.73
C ASP A 275 -13.51 -7.40 5.80
N LEU A 276 -12.28 -7.15 5.32
CA LEU A 276 -11.11 -6.98 6.18
C LEU A 276 -11.11 -5.67 6.96
N ALA A 277 -11.68 -4.60 6.38
CA ALA A 277 -11.77 -3.30 7.04
C ALA A 277 -12.69 -3.41 8.26
N LYS A 278 -13.86 -4.03 8.08
CA LYS A 278 -14.80 -4.32 9.15
C LYS A 278 -14.17 -5.17 10.26
N LEU A 279 -13.46 -6.25 9.88
CA LEU A 279 -12.75 -7.09 10.83
C LEU A 279 -11.66 -6.32 11.60
N SER A 280 -10.86 -5.51 10.90
CA SER A 280 -9.81 -4.69 11.51
C SER A 280 -10.35 -3.69 12.51
N ASN A 281 -11.47 -3.04 12.21
CA ASN A 281 -12.15 -2.15 13.13
C ASN A 281 -12.66 -2.91 14.36
N ILE A 282 -13.26 -4.10 14.18
CA ILE A 282 -13.71 -4.97 15.29
C ILE A 282 -12.53 -5.37 16.20
N MET A 283 -11.40 -5.78 15.62
CA MET A 283 -10.20 -6.13 16.37
C MET A 283 -9.67 -4.93 17.15
N TYR A 284 -9.57 -3.76 16.51
CA TYR A 284 -9.14 -2.52 17.15
C TYR A 284 -10.04 -2.12 18.31
N MET A 285 -11.37 -2.12 18.12
CA MET A 285 -12.36 -1.84 19.17
C MET A 285 -12.35 -2.85 20.32
N SER A 286 -11.76 -4.02 20.10
CA SER A 286 -11.59 -5.09 21.10
C SER A 286 -10.20 -5.08 21.77
N GLY A 287 -9.38 -4.07 21.47
CA GLY A 287 -8.03 -3.90 22.03
C GLY A 287 -6.95 -4.71 21.33
N ILE A 288 -7.21 -5.25 20.14
CA ILE A 288 -6.24 -6.00 19.34
C ILE A 288 -5.74 -5.09 18.21
N ASN A 289 -4.52 -4.58 18.35
CA ASN A 289 -3.87 -3.77 17.32
C ASN A 289 -2.70 -4.52 16.68
N VAL A 290 -2.97 -5.68 16.08
CA VAL A 290 -1.96 -6.46 15.37
C VAL A 290 -2.05 -6.13 13.87
N PRO A 291 -0.96 -5.69 13.22
CA PRO A 291 -0.97 -5.32 11.81
C PRO A 291 -0.98 -6.56 10.89
N LEU A 292 -1.69 -7.63 11.24
CA LEU A 292 -1.76 -8.88 10.47
C LEU A 292 -2.14 -8.63 9.01
N PHE A 293 -3.12 -7.75 8.83
CA PHE A 293 -3.68 -7.37 7.54
C PHE A 293 -2.78 -6.45 6.71
N ALA A 294 -1.61 -6.06 7.23
CA ALA A 294 -0.59 -5.40 6.41
C ALA A 294 0.16 -6.38 5.49
N ASN A 295 -0.14 -7.68 5.58
CA ASN A 295 0.46 -8.71 4.76
C ASN A 295 -0.34 -8.90 3.45
N PRO A 296 0.24 -8.60 2.27
CA PRO A 296 -0.45 -8.72 0.98
C PRO A 296 -1.01 -10.12 0.72
N LYS A 297 -0.36 -11.17 1.22
CA LYS A 297 -0.79 -12.56 1.01
C LYS A 297 -2.15 -12.87 1.65
N ILE A 298 -2.46 -12.24 2.79
CA ILE A 298 -3.77 -12.37 3.44
C ILE A 298 -4.87 -11.76 2.56
N LEU A 299 -4.59 -10.60 1.97
CA LEU A 299 -5.51 -9.92 1.08
C LEU A 299 -5.70 -10.68 -0.22
N VAL A 300 -4.63 -11.21 -0.82
CA VAL A 300 -4.73 -12.07 -2.01
C VAL A 300 -5.65 -13.27 -1.73
N GLY A 301 -5.51 -13.90 -0.55
CA GLY A 301 -6.41 -14.97 -0.12
C GLY A 301 -7.88 -14.51 -0.04
N LEU A 302 -8.13 -13.35 0.59
CA LEU A 302 -9.45 -12.75 0.68
C LEU A 302 -10.05 -12.44 -0.71
N PHE A 303 -9.27 -11.86 -1.63
CA PHE A 303 -9.75 -11.46 -2.95
C PHE A 303 -10.04 -12.65 -3.87
N LYS A 304 -9.18 -13.68 -3.85
CA LYS A 304 -9.36 -14.91 -4.64
C LYS A 304 -10.55 -15.73 -4.14
N SER A 305 -10.60 -15.99 -2.83
CA SER A 305 -11.61 -16.88 -2.25
C SER A 305 -12.87 -16.17 -1.76
N LYS A 306 -12.90 -14.84 -1.86
CA LYS A 306 -13.97 -13.93 -1.37
C LYS A 306 -14.19 -13.98 0.15
N HIS A 307 -13.35 -14.68 0.89
CA HIS A 307 -13.41 -14.76 2.34
C HIS A 307 -12.04 -15.13 2.94
N ILE A 308 -11.89 -14.85 4.24
CA ILE A 308 -10.90 -15.45 5.13
C ILE A 308 -11.64 -16.00 6.36
N LEU A 309 -10.94 -16.74 7.22
CA LEU A 309 -11.49 -17.19 8.50
C LEU A 309 -10.98 -16.31 9.64
N ALA A 310 -11.91 -15.88 10.49
CA ALA A 310 -11.62 -15.36 11.81
C ALA A 310 -11.99 -16.44 12.85
N GLY A 311 -11.00 -16.92 13.59
CA GLY A 311 -11.12 -17.96 14.59
C GLY A 311 -10.86 -17.42 15.98
N LEU A 312 -11.60 -17.90 16.96
CA LEU A 312 -11.27 -17.75 18.38
C LEU A 312 -10.97 -19.12 18.94
N TYR A 313 -9.77 -19.30 19.49
CA TYR A 313 -9.37 -20.52 20.17
C TYR A 313 -9.28 -20.29 21.68
N ARG A 314 -9.96 -21.16 22.43
CA ARG A 314 -9.94 -21.24 23.89
C ARG A 314 -9.34 -22.57 24.31
N GLY A 315 -8.08 -22.54 24.73
CA GLY A 315 -7.41 -23.70 25.30
C GLY A 315 -7.89 -24.01 26.71
N ASN A 316 -7.85 -25.29 27.07
CA ASN A 316 -8.22 -25.77 28.41
C ASN A 316 -7.32 -25.20 29.52
N ASN A 317 -6.11 -24.75 29.17
CA ASN A 317 -5.15 -24.09 30.06
C ASN A 317 -5.39 -22.57 30.22
N GLY A 318 -6.53 -22.06 29.74
CA GLY A 318 -6.84 -20.63 29.75
C GLY A 318 -6.03 -19.80 28.73
N ALA A 319 -5.33 -20.45 27.80
CA ALA A 319 -4.72 -19.77 26.67
C ALA A 319 -5.82 -19.36 25.66
N GLN A 320 -5.72 -18.14 25.17
CA GLN A 320 -6.72 -17.54 24.28
C GLN A 320 -6.01 -16.97 23.08
N TYR A 321 -6.42 -17.41 21.90
CA TYR A 321 -5.81 -17.00 20.65
C TYR A 321 -6.88 -16.53 19.68
N TYR A 322 -6.54 -15.46 18.97
CA TYR A 322 -7.20 -15.14 17.72
C TYR A 322 -6.48 -15.88 16.60
N VAL A 323 -7.23 -16.48 15.69
CA VAL A 323 -6.69 -17.32 14.61
C VAL A 323 -7.17 -16.78 13.28
N ILE A 324 -6.26 -16.48 12.36
CA ILE A 324 -6.63 -16.11 10.99
C ILE A 324 -6.41 -17.33 10.10
N GLY A 325 -7.44 -17.73 9.35
CA GLY A 325 -7.29 -18.70 8.27
C GLY A 325 -7.23 -17.99 6.92
N VAL A 326 -6.07 -18.03 6.28
CA VAL A 326 -5.87 -17.48 4.93
C VAL A 326 -6.06 -18.62 3.92
N PRO A 327 -7.06 -18.55 3.04
CA PRO A 327 -7.29 -19.62 2.06
C PRO A 327 -6.15 -19.66 1.03
N ALA A 328 -5.76 -20.87 0.66
CA ALA A 328 -4.80 -21.11 -0.40
C ALA A 328 -5.08 -22.44 -1.11
N LYS A 329 -4.44 -22.64 -2.27
CA LYS A 329 -4.60 -23.86 -3.07
C LYS A 329 -3.98 -25.09 -2.41
N ASP A 330 -2.78 -24.93 -1.86
CA ASP A 330 -2.00 -26.00 -1.26
C ASP A 330 -0.99 -25.45 -0.22
N GLU A 331 -0.18 -26.34 0.36
CA GLU A 331 0.85 -26.02 1.36
C GLU A 331 2.06 -25.23 0.83
N LYS A 332 2.10 -24.89 -0.46
CA LYS A 332 3.16 -24.06 -1.07
C LYS A 332 2.62 -22.72 -1.53
N ASP A 333 1.33 -22.65 -1.81
CA ASP A 333 0.65 -21.45 -2.30
C ASP A 333 0.44 -20.40 -1.21
N ASN A 334 0.76 -19.15 -1.55
CA ASN A 334 0.39 -17.93 -0.83
C ASN A 334 0.61 -17.95 0.71
N LYS A 335 1.65 -18.66 1.17
CA LYS A 335 1.98 -18.81 2.59
C LYS A 335 2.23 -17.45 3.26
N PRO A 336 1.37 -16.97 4.19
CA PRO A 336 1.40 -15.60 4.67
C PRO A 336 2.66 -15.29 5.49
N PHE A 337 3.06 -16.20 6.38
CA PHE A 337 4.23 -16.05 7.24
C PHE A 337 5.12 -17.29 7.12
N GLU A 338 6.43 -17.14 6.95
CA GLU A 338 7.32 -18.28 6.71
C GLU A 338 7.32 -19.27 7.89
N ASN A 339 7.57 -18.79 9.11
CA ASN A 339 7.69 -19.66 10.28
C ASN A 339 6.49 -19.59 11.23
N ALA A 340 5.54 -18.67 11.00
CA ALA A 340 4.44 -18.38 11.91
C ALA A 340 3.06 -18.66 11.31
N CYS A 341 2.94 -19.77 10.60
CA CYS A 341 1.65 -20.29 10.15
C CYS A 341 1.67 -21.81 9.95
N ARG A 342 0.49 -22.42 10.03
CA ARG A 342 0.28 -23.86 9.86
C ARG A 342 -0.72 -24.13 8.76
N TRP A 343 -0.37 -25.04 7.85
CA TRP A 343 -1.29 -25.50 6.82
C TRP A 343 -2.34 -26.47 7.41
N VAL A 344 -3.61 -26.26 7.05
CA VAL A 344 -4.71 -27.18 7.36
C VAL A 344 -5.56 -27.41 6.11
N PRO A 345 -5.57 -28.64 5.56
CA PRO A 345 -6.33 -28.94 4.35
C PRO A 345 -7.84 -28.99 4.63
N VAL A 346 -8.62 -28.67 3.60
CA VAL A 346 -10.08 -28.75 3.60
C VAL A 346 -10.52 -29.57 2.40
N THR A 347 -11.32 -30.61 2.62
CA THR A 347 -11.68 -31.58 1.57
C THR A 347 -12.92 -31.17 0.78
N ASP A 348 -13.81 -30.35 1.37
CA ASP A 348 -15.14 -30.04 0.81
C ASP A 348 -15.33 -28.53 0.64
N SER A 349 -14.40 -27.88 -0.08
CA SER A 349 -14.50 -26.45 -0.37
C SER A 349 -15.54 -26.17 -1.46
N GLN A 350 -16.46 -25.24 -1.19
CA GLN A 350 -17.35 -24.68 -2.23
C GLN A 350 -16.60 -23.73 -3.19
N VAL A 351 -15.39 -23.29 -2.83
CA VAL A 351 -14.56 -22.40 -3.63
C VAL A 351 -13.61 -23.25 -4.48
N ARG A 352 -13.70 -23.09 -5.80
CA ARG A 352 -12.81 -23.74 -6.78
C ARG A 352 -11.35 -23.36 -6.50
N ASP A 353 -10.45 -24.34 -6.61
CA ASP A 353 -9.00 -24.18 -6.40
C ASP A 353 -8.56 -23.80 -4.97
N MET A 354 -9.43 -23.97 -3.96
CA MET A 354 -9.08 -23.81 -2.54
C MET A 354 -8.91 -25.18 -1.89
N GLY A 355 -7.69 -25.54 -1.51
CA GLY A 355 -7.37 -26.84 -0.87
C GLY A 355 -7.25 -26.78 0.64
N GLY A 356 -7.27 -25.58 1.25
CA GLY A 356 -7.17 -25.42 2.69
C GLY A 356 -6.88 -23.99 3.14
N TYR A 357 -6.49 -23.87 4.41
CA TYR A 357 -6.16 -22.59 5.04
C TYR A 357 -4.79 -22.63 5.71
N TRP A 358 -4.05 -21.54 5.56
CA TRP A 358 -2.94 -21.20 6.44
C TRP A 358 -3.47 -20.56 7.72
N LEU A 359 -3.29 -21.23 8.84
CA LEU A 359 -3.68 -20.74 10.16
C LEU A 359 -2.54 -19.93 10.79
N VAL A 360 -2.83 -18.71 11.20
CA VAL A 360 -1.93 -17.79 11.90
C VAL A 360 -2.51 -17.53 13.28
N TYR A 361 -1.78 -17.84 14.34
CA TYR A 361 -2.25 -17.67 15.71
C TYR A 361 -1.71 -16.38 16.29
N VAL A 362 -2.56 -15.65 17.01
CA VAL A 362 -2.22 -14.40 17.68
C VAL A 362 -2.66 -14.52 19.12
N SER A 363 -1.69 -14.43 20.02
CA SER A 363 -1.94 -14.44 21.46
C SER A 363 -2.78 -13.22 21.84
N LEU A 364 -3.96 -13.43 22.43
CA LEU A 364 -4.79 -12.32 22.92
C LEU A 364 -4.21 -11.65 24.17
N LYS A 365 -3.22 -12.28 24.81
CA LYS A 365 -2.52 -11.73 25.98
C LYS A 365 -1.38 -10.79 25.59
N SER A 366 -0.57 -11.17 24.60
CA SER A 366 0.61 -10.39 24.17
C SER A 366 0.39 -9.61 22.87
N GLY A 367 -0.62 -9.95 22.07
CA GLY A 367 -0.79 -9.41 20.72
C GLY A 367 0.24 -9.91 19.72
N GLU A 368 1.06 -10.89 20.10
CA GLU A 368 2.12 -11.44 19.25
C GLU A 368 1.62 -12.62 18.44
N ILE A 369 2.19 -12.77 17.24
CA ILE A 369 1.98 -13.94 16.41
C ILE A 369 2.76 -15.11 17.01
N VAL A 370 2.09 -16.23 17.23
CA VAL A 370 2.68 -17.46 17.78
C VAL A 370 2.61 -18.59 16.78
N VAL A 371 3.54 -19.53 16.90
CA VAL A 371 3.66 -20.73 16.05
C VAL A 371 3.00 -21.93 16.69
#